data_AF-A0A8T0D7N1-F1
#
_entry.id   AF-A0A8T0D7N1-F1
#
_cell.length_a   1.000
_cell.length_b   1.000
_cell.length_c   1.000
_cell.angle_alpha   90.00
_cell.angle_beta   90.00
_cell.angle_gamma   90.00
#
_symmetry.space_group_name_H-M   'P 1'
#
loop_
_entity.id
_entity.type
_entity.pdbx_description
1 polymer ?
#
loop_
_entity_poly.entity_id
_entity_poly.type
_entity_poly.pdbx_seq_one_letter_code
_entity_poly.pdbx_strand_id
1 'polypeptide(L)' 'MLEPSLYSIKSILILDSDGKRIYYDSSFSNVKGQLEFESKLFKKTSKSSGGGCC' A
#
# COMPACT_ATOMS: atom_id res chain seq x y z
N MET A 1 15.12 -4.76 27.44
CA MET A 1 14.95 -3.78 26.35
C MET A 1 14.74 -4.58 25.08
N LEU A 2 13.63 -4.37 24.37
CA LEU A 2 13.34 -5.06 23.12
C LEU A 2 14.10 -4.31 22.01
N GLU A 3 15.11 -4.93 21.40
CA GLU A 3 15.75 -4.33 20.22
C GLU A 3 14.68 -4.09 19.14
N PRO A 4 14.56 -2.87 18.60
CA PRO A 4 13.62 -2.63 17.51
C PRO A 4 14.10 -3.44 16.31
N SER A 5 13.38 -4.51 15.99
CA SER A 5 13.67 -5.33 14.82
C SER A 5 13.48 -4.46 13.59
N LEU A 6 14.58 -4.19 12.88
CA LEU A 6 14.70 -3.28 11.74
C LEU A 6 14.02 -3.84 10.48
N TYR A 7 12.71 -4.10 10.56
CA TYR A 7 11.81 -4.36 9.43
C TYR A 7 10.65 -3.37 9.53
N SER A 8 10.95 -2.08 9.35
CA SER A 8 9.98 -0.97 9.47
C SER A 8 8.93 -0.95 8.34
N ILE A 9 9.06 -1.86 7.37
CA ILE A 9 8.16 -1.99 6.22
C ILE A 9 7.21 -3.16 6.46
N LYS A 10 5.92 -2.85 6.64
CA LYS A 10 4.87 -3.87 6.82
C LYS A 10 4.48 -4.57 5.51
N SER A 11 4.62 -3.88 4.38
CA SER A 11 4.19 -4.36 3.06
C SER A 11 4.67 -3.42 1.96
N ILE A 12 5.03 -3.96 0.81
CA ILE A 12 5.28 -3.20 -0.42
C ILE A 12 4.17 -3.53 -1.42
N LEU A 13 3.55 -2.50 -1.99
CA LEU A 13 2.51 -2.61 -3.00
C LEU A 13 2.81 -1.64 -4.13
N ILE A 14 2.74 -2.15 -5.36
CA ILE A 14 2.80 -1.36 -6.59
C ILE A 14 1.46 -1.49 -7.31
N LEU A 15 0.78 -0.36 -7.47
CA LEU A 15 -0.49 -0.24 -8.18
C LEU A 15 -0.28 0.46 -9.52
N ASP A 16 -1.00 0.01 -10.53
CA ASP A 16 -1.15 0.69 -11.82
C ASP A 16 -2.00 1.98 -11.69
N SER A 17 -2.02 2.81 -12.73
CA SER A 17 -2.88 4.00 -12.83
C SER A 17 -4.37 3.68 -12.65
N ASP A 18 -4.81 2.48 -13.03
CA ASP A 18 -6.21 2.04 -12.84
C ASP A 18 -6.48 1.50 -11.42
N GLY A 19 -5.47 1.48 -10.54
CA GLY A 19 -5.57 0.91 -9.19
C GLY A 19 -5.46 -0.62 -9.17
N LYS A 20 -5.00 -1.23 -10.26
CA LYS A 20 -4.75 -2.67 -10.37
C LYS A 20 -3.36 -3.03 -9.84
N ARG A 21 -3.28 -4.07 -9.02
CA ARG A 21 -2.00 -4.51 -8.44
C ARG A 21 -1.08 -5.13 -9.50
N ILE A 22 0.16 -4.64 -9.55
CA ILE A 22 1.23 -5.19 -10.39
C ILE A 22 2.19 -6.03 -9.54
N TYR A 23 2.48 -5.60 -8.31
CA TYR A 23 3.36 -6.33 -7.40
C TYR A 23 2.92 -6.16 -5.96
N TYR A 24 2.90 -7.26 -5.21
CA TYR A 24 2.51 -7.29 -3.80
C TYR A 24 3.46 -8.18 -3.01
N ASP A 25 4.23 -7.59 -2.11
CA ASP A 25 5.12 -8.30 -1.19
C ASP A 25 4.66 -8.01 0.24
N SER A 26 3.82 -8.92 0.76
CA SER A 26 3.37 -8.88 2.15
C SER A 26 2.85 -10.22 2.64
N SER A 27 3.05 -10.47 3.93
CA SER A 27 2.57 -11.63 4.68
C SER A 27 1.09 -11.51 5.08
N PHE A 28 0.20 -11.05 4.20
CA PHE A 28 -1.25 -11.09 4.48
C PHE A 28 -1.82 -12.47 4.14
N SER A 29 -2.25 -13.22 5.14
CA SER A 29 -2.86 -14.55 4.95
C SER A 29 -4.25 -14.51 4.29
N ASN A 30 -4.86 -13.33 4.12
CA ASN A 30 -6.25 -13.19 3.66
C ASN A 30 -6.38 -12.23 2.46
N VAL A 31 -6.74 -12.79 1.30
CA VAL A 31 -6.89 -12.07 0.03
C VAL A 31 -7.98 -11.00 0.07
N LYS A 32 -9.06 -11.22 0.83
CA LYS A 32 -10.15 -10.22 0.96
C LYS A 32 -9.67 -8.96 1.68
N GLY A 33 -8.88 -9.15 2.74
CA GLY A 33 -8.27 -8.04 3.48
C GLY A 33 -7.25 -7.26 2.66
N GLN A 34 -6.52 -7.94 1.75
CA GLN A 34 -5.62 -7.29 0.80
C GLN A 34 -6.38 -6.35 -0.13
N LEU A 35 -7.44 -6.83 -0.80
CA LEU A 35 -8.24 -6.03 -1.74
C LEU A 35 -8.87 -4.80 -1.10
N GLU A 36 -9.37 -4.95 0.13
CA GLU A 36 -9.91 -3.81 0.89
C GLU A 36 -8.82 -2.80 1.28
N PHE A 37 -7.64 -3.28 1.66
CA PHE A 37 -6.48 -2.43 1.96
C PHE A 37 -5.99 -1.70 0.72
N GLU A 38 -5.83 -2.40 -0.41
CA GLU A 38 -5.45 -1.85 -1.71
C GLU A 38 -6.42 -0.74 -2.15
N SER A 39 -7.73 -1.00 -2.07
CA SER A 39 -8.77 -0.02 -2.42
C SER A 39 -8.74 1.21 -1.51
N LYS A 40 -8.51 1.03 -0.20
CA LYS A 40 -8.40 2.13 0.77
C LYS A 40 -7.12 2.94 0.53
N LEU A 41 -6.00 2.28 0.26
CA LEU A 41 -4.72 2.92 -0.01
C LEU A 41 -4.79 3.75 -1.28
N PHE A 42 -5.27 3.16 -2.39
CA PHE A 42 -5.45 3.85 -3.67
C PHE A 42 -6.34 5.08 -3.52
N LYS A 43 -7.52 4.96 -2.89
CA LYS A 43 -8.41 6.10 -2.66
C LYS A 43 -7.75 7.23 -1.85
N LYS A 44 -6.82 6.90 -0.94
CA LYS A 44 -6.12 7.85 -0.09
C LYS A 44 -4.94 8.51 -0.79
N THR A 45 -4.21 7.79 -1.64
CA THR A 45 -3.02 8.30 -2.35
C THR A 45 -3.36 8.97 -3.67
N SER A 46 -4.35 8.46 -4.43
CA SER A 46 -4.74 9.03 -5.73
C SER A 46 -5.31 10.45 -5.63
N LYS A 47 -5.83 10.86 -4.46
CA LYS A 47 -6.22 12.25 -4.19
C LYS A 47 -5.08 13.14 -3.69
N SER A 48 -3.98 12.55 -3.24
CA SER A 48 -2.82 13.28 -2.72
C SER A 48 -1.86 13.72 -3.81
N SER A 49 -1.96 13.19 -5.03
CA SER A 49 -1.19 13.64 -6.20
C SER A 49 -1.65 14.99 -6.78
N GLY A 50 -2.59 15.68 -6.13
CA GLY A 50 -3.04 17.03 -6.49
C GLY A 50 -2.26 18.18 -5.81
N GLY A 51 -1.06 17.92 -5.29
CA GLY A 51 -0.22 18.94 -4.63
C GLY A 51 1.04 19.23 -5.43
N GLY A 52 0.99 20.23 -6.31
CA GLY A 52 2.19 20.82 -6.91
C GLY A 52 2.13 21.07 -8.41
N CYS A 53 1.17 21.86 -8.88
CA CYS A 53 1.40 22.74 -10.05
C CYS A 53 0.32 23.83 -10.10
N CYS A 54 0.52 24.89 -9.32
CA CYS A 54 0.11 26.27 -9.56
C CYS A 54 1.14 27.15 -8.84
#